data_AF-A0A1H4QFV0-F1
#
_entry.id   AF-A0A1H4QFV0-F1
#
_cell.length_a   1.000
_cell.length_b   1.000
_cell.length_c   1.000
_cell.angle_alpha   90.00
_cell.angle_beta   90.00
_cell.angle_gamma   90.00
#
_symmetry.space_group_name_H-M   'P 1'
#
loop_
_entity.id
_entity.type
_entity.pdbx_description
1 polymer ?
#
loop_
_entity_poly.entity_id
_entity_poly.type
_entity_poly.pdbx_seq_one_letter_code
_entity_poly.pdbx_strand_id
1 'polypeptide(L)'
;MRGLYDRIVTSLGGTPKYQSAALAAQASAALAAEVDERGRTPAVVIDKSHLLDHHELDAIRMLTNYDMDSTTPFETGAPSPTTPTASSPATESAPTPGTPAASSPA
;
A
#
# COMPACT_ATOMS: atom_id res chain seq x y z
N MET A 1 4.67 -22.90 -19.80
CA MET A 1 5.24 -21.79 -19.01
C MET A 1 5.71 -22.22 -17.64
N ARG A 2 7.02 -22.22 -17.41
CA ARG A 2 7.59 -22.53 -16.10
C ARG A 2 8.92 -21.81 -15.86
N GLY A 3 9.68 -21.55 -16.93
CA GLY A 3 11.02 -20.98 -16.87
C GLY A 3 11.16 -19.69 -16.05
N LEU A 4 10.27 -18.70 -16.25
CA LEU A 4 10.31 -17.45 -15.49
C LEU A 4 10.11 -17.66 -13.99
N TYR A 5 9.01 -18.33 -13.60
CA TYR A 5 8.71 -18.59 -12.18
C TYR A 5 9.74 -19.50 -11.52
N ASP A 6 10.24 -20.50 -12.24
CA ASP A 6 11.29 -21.40 -11.78
C ASP A 6 12.59 -20.61 -11.48
N ARG A 7 12.96 -19.70 -12.38
CA ARG A 7 14.12 -18.83 -12.21
C ARG A 7 13.97 -17.89 -11.01
N ILE A 8 12.79 -17.26 -10.85
CA ILE A 8 12.50 -16.39 -9.70
C ILE A 8 12.64 -17.18 -8.40
N VAL A 9 11.92 -18.30 -8.26
CA VAL A 9 11.93 -19.11 -7.03
C VAL A 9 13.34 -19.60 -6.71
N THR A 10 14.07 -20.11 -7.71
CA THR A 10 15.45 -20.58 -7.52
C THR A 10 16.40 -19.45 -7.14
N SER A 11 16.25 -18.25 -7.73
CA SER A 11 17.09 -17.10 -7.40
C SER A 11 16.87 -16.55 -5.99
N LEU A 12 15.67 -16.72 -5.46
CA LEU A 12 15.29 -16.37 -4.09
C LEU A 12 15.57 -17.51 -3.09
N GLY A 13 16.23 -18.58 -3.53
CA GLY A 13 16.64 -19.71 -2.66
C GLY A 13 15.55 -20.74 -2.40
N GLY A 14 14.40 -20.66 -3.07
CA GLY A 14 13.33 -21.65 -2.98
C GLY A 14 13.51 -22.84 -3.93
N THR A 15 12.79 -23.94 -3.66
CA THR A 15 12.71 -25.08 -4.60
C THR A 15 11.42 -24.98 -5.42
N PRO A 16 11.48 -24.92 -6.77
CA PRO A 16 10.31 -24.77 -7.63
C PRO A 16 9.31 -25.92 -7.52
N LYS A 17 8.04 -25.62 -7.23
CA LYS A 17 6.94 -26.59 -7.28
C LYS A 17 6.72 -27.14 -8.70
N TYR A 18 6.39 -28.43 -8.79
CA TYR A 18 6.18 -29.09 -10.08
C TYR A 18 4.98 -28.52 -10.85
N GLN A 19 3.85 -28.30 -10.18
CA GLN A 19 2.64 -27.79 -10.82
C GLN A 19 2.75 -26.31 -11.17
N SER A 20 2.52 -25.94 -12.43
CA SER A 20 2.69 -24.57 -12.95
C SER A 20 1.88 -23.52 -12.20
N ALA A 21 0.62 -23.80 -11.88
CA ALA A 21 -0.23 -22.87 -11.11
C ALA A 21 0.31 -22.65 -9.69
N ALA A 22 0.73 -23.74 -9.03
CA ALA A 22 1.31 -23.67 -7.69
C ALA A 22 2.68 -22.98 -7.70
N LEU A 23 3.44 -23.09 -8.80
CA LEU A 23 4.72 -22.42 -8.98
C LEU A 23 4.52 -20.90 -9.20
N ALA A 24 3.51 -20.48 -9.95
CA ALA A 24 3.18 -19.07 -10.12
C ALA A 24 2.87 -18.40 -8.77
N ALA A 25 1.97 -19.02 -7.98
CA ALA A 25 1.66 -18.55 -6.63
C ALA A 25 2.89 -18.54 -5.70
N GLN A 26 3.77 -19.53 -5.83
CA GLN A 26 5.02 -19.58 -5.06
C GLN A 26 5.98 -18.44 -5.43
N ALA A 27 6.13 -18.13 -6.73
CA ALA A 27 6.97 -17.03 -7.19
C ALA A 27 6.46 -15.69 -6.66
N SER A 28 5.15 -15.45 -6.72
CA SER A 28 4.52 -14.24 -6.15
C SER A 28 4.78 -14.10 -4.65
N ALA A 29 4.56 -15.17 -3.88
CA ALA A 29 4.80 -15.15 -2.43
C ALA A 29 6.27 -14.90 -2.07
N ALA A 30 7.20 -15.47 -2.83
CA ALA A 30 8.63 -15.26 -2.60
C ALA A 30 9.06 -13.80 -2.87
N LEU A 31 8.48 -13.17 -3.89
CA LEU A 31 8.69 -11.75 -4.19
C LEU A 31 8.09 -10.84 -3.11
N ALA A 32 6.88 -11.16 -2.63
CA ALA A 32 6.24 -10.45 -1.53
C ALA A 32 7.12 -10.46 -0.27
N ALA A 33 7.70 -11.62 0.07
CA ALA A 33 8.60 -11.77 1.22
C ALA A 33 9.88 -10.92 1.10
N GLU A 34 10.42 -10.69 -0.12
CA GLU A 34 11.54 -9.75 -0.28
C GLU A 34 11.14 -8.31 0.09
N VAL A 35 9.91 -7.90 -0.23
CA VAL A 35 9.39 -6.58 0.08
C VAL A 35 9.11 -6.46 1.58
N ASP A 36 8.27 -7.36 2.12
CA ASP A 36 7.72 -7.26 3.47
C ASP A 36 8.75 -7.62 4.55
N GLU A 37 9.59 -8.63 4.32
CA GLU A 37 10.51 -9.13 5.33
C GLU A 37 11.91 -8.52 5.22
N ARG A 38 12.35 -8.22 3.99
CA ARG A 38 13.72 -7.76 3.72
C ARG A 38 13.80 -6.29 3.32
N GLY A 39 12.67 -5.63 3.07
CA GLY A 39 12.62 -4.22 2.65
C GLY A 39 13.27 -3.99 1.28
N ARG A 40 13.28 -5.02 0.42
CA ARG A 40 13.92 -4.98 -0.91
C ARG A 40 12.86 -5.05 -1.98
N THR A 41 12.89 -4.12 -2.94
CA THR A 41 12.03 -4.19 -4.12
C THR A 41 12.66 -5.13 -5.15
N PRO A 42 12.04 -6.28 -5.46
CA PRO A 42 12.58 -7.19 -6.46
C PRO A 42 12.41 -6.61 -7.87
N ALA A 43 13.48 -6.64 -8.67
CA ALA A 43 13.47 -6.20 -10.07
C ALA A 43 13.80 -7.36 -11.00
N VAL A 44 12.96 -7.57 -12.03
CA VAL A 44 13.17 -8.58 -13.07
C VAL A 44 13.49 -7.87 -14.38
N VAL A 45 14.68 -8.14 -14.95
CA VAL A 45 15.13 -7.58 -16.23
C VAL A 45 15.05 -8.66 -17.31
N ILE A 46 14.39 -8.36 -18.42
CA ILE A 46 14.24 -9.27 -19.55
C ILE A 46 15.03 -8.72 -20.74
N ASP A 47 16.20 -9.28 -21.02
CA ASP A 47 16.90 -9.08 -22.28
C ASP A 47 16.26 -9.99 -23.34
N LYS A 48 15.95 -9.45 -24.52
CA LYS A 48 15.16 -10.12 -25.59
C LYS A 48 13.66 -10.27 -25.34
N SER A 49 13.01 -9.24 -24.79
CA SER A 49 11.54 -9.20 -24.65
C SER A 49 10.76 -9.45 -25.96
N HIS A 50 11.36 -9.18 -27.12
CA HIS A 50 10.75 -9.46 -28.43
C HIS A 50 10.64 -10.96 -28.75
N LEU A 51 11.28 -11.84 -27.98
CA LEU A 51 11.15 -13.29 -28.11
C LEU A 51 10.06 -13.87 -27.21
N LEU A 52 9.43 -13.04 -26.36
CA LEU A 52 8.38 -13.50 -25.47
C LEU A 52 7.15 -13.90 -26.28
N ASP A 53 6.67 -15.12 -26.05
CA ASP A 53 5.39 -15.56 -26.60
C ASP A 53 4.22 -15.05 -25.75
N HIS A 54 3.00 -15.10 -26.30
CA HIS A 54 1.77 -14.67 -25.63
C HIS A 54 1.61 -15.31 -24.25
N HIS A 55 1.98 -16.58 -24.15
CA HIS A 55 1.94 -17.30 -22.90
C HIS A 55 2.82 -16.58 -21.86
N GLU A 56 4.10 -16.30 -22.18
CA GLU A 56 5.07 -15.67 -21.27
C GLU A 56 4.67 -14.26 -20.82
N LEU A 57 4.06 -13.50 -21.72
CA LEU A 57 3.46 -12.21 -21.39
C LEU A 57 2.33 -12.35 -20.37
N ASP A 58 1.51 -13.40 -20.48
CA ASP A 58 0.47 -13.69 -19.49
C ASP A 58 1.06 -14.12 -18.14
N ALA A 59 2.22 -14.79 -18.10
CA ALA A 59 2.93 -15.05 -16.84
C ALA A 59 3.40 -13.75 -16.18
N ILE A 60 3.98 -12.84 -16.95
CA ILE A 60 4.41 -11.54 -16.43
C ILE A 60 3.21 -10.78 -15.88
N ARG A 61 2.09 -10.74 -16.63
CA ARG A 61 0.84 -10.15 -16.17
C ARG A 61 0.39 -10.71 -14.83
N MET A 62 0.36 -12.04 -14.69
CA MET A 62 -0.05 -12.71 -13.44
C MET A 62 0.89 -12.39 -12.28
N LEU A 63 2.19 -12.24 -12.54
CA LEU A 63 3.18 -11.86 -11.52
C LEU A 63 3.01 -10.41 -11.05
N THR A 64 2.73 -9.48 -11.97
CA THR A 64 2.55 -8.05 -11.67
C THR A 64 1.16 -7.70 -11.13
N ASN A 65 0.13 -8.51 -11.44
CA ASN A 65 -1.22 -8.31 -10.89
C ASN A 65 -1.26 -8.63 -9.39
N TYR A 66 -0.36 -9.49 -8.91
CA TYR A 66 -0.22 -9.79 -7.49
C TYR A 66 0.06 -8.53 -6.67
N ASP A 67 0.90 -7.60 -7.16
CA ASP A 67 1.21 -6.33 -6.49
C ASP A 67 -0.02 -5.43 -6.38
N MET A 68 -0.86 -5.34 -7.42
CA MET A 68 -2.12 -4.58 -7.37
C MET A 68 -3.11 -5.18 -6.36
N ASP A 69 -3.19 -6.51 -6.23
CA ASP A 69 -4.08 -7.18 -5.28
C ASP A 69 -3.50 -7.23 -3.85
N SER A 70 -2.17 -7.19 -3.67
CA SER A 70 -1.49 -7.30 -2.37
C SER A 70 -1.16 -5.98 -1.69
N THR A 71 -0.88 -4.92 -2.46
CA THR A 71 -0.56 -3.58 -1.92
C THR A 71 -1.77 -2.65 -1.81
N THR A 72 -2.93 -3.04 -2.36
CA THR A 72 -4.17 -2.28 -2.18
C THR A 72 -5.33 -3.16 -1.68
N PRO A 73 -5.35 -3.54 -0.39
CA PRO A 73 -6.54 -4.13 0.21
C PRO A 73 -7.57 -3.01 0.42
N PHE A 74 -8.20 -2.50 -0.65
CA PHE A 74 -9.16 -1.40 -0.62
C PHE A 74 -8.83 -0.35 0.44
N GLU A 75 -7.86 0.54 0.18
CA GLU A 75 -7.84 1.81 0.91
C GLU A 75 -9.07 2.62 0.47
N THR A 76 -10.24 2.21 0.96
CA THR A 76 -11.32 3.13 1.26
C THR A 76 -10.76 3.98 2.37
N GLY A 77 -10.11 5.08 1.99
CA GLY A 77 -9.89 6.21 2.86
C GLY A 77 -11.26 6.73 3.30
N ALA A 78 -11.92 6.01 4.22
CA ALA A 78 -12.72 6.69 5.20
C ALA A 78 -11.72 7.60 5.94
N PRO A 79 -11.93 8.93 5.95
CA PRO A 79 -11.04 9.79 6.71
C PRO A 79 -11.00 9.25 8.13
N SER A 80 -9.80 8.91 8.60
CA SER A 80 -9.59 8.61 10.02
C SER A 80 -10.26 9.74 10.81
N PRO A 81 -11.10 9.46 11.82
CA PRO A 81 -11.57 10.52 12.67
C PRO A 81 -10.33 11.03 13.42
N THR A 82 -9.74 12.11 12.91
CA THR A 82 -8.89 12.97 13.71
C THR A 82 -9.71 13.35 14.91
N THR A 83 -9.46 12.65 16.02
CA THR A 83 -9.98 13.00 17.32
C THR A 83 -9.44 14.40 17.57
N PRO A 84 -10.28 15.45 17.68
CA PRO A 84 -9.78 16.70 18.20
C PRO A 84 -9.39 16.40 19.65
N THR A 85 -8.09 16.33 19.92
CA THR A 85 -7.57 16.43 21.28
C THR A 85 -8.06 17.76 21.84
N ALA A 86 -9.16 17.71 22.59
CA ALA A 86 -9.59 18.79 23.45
C ALA A 86 -8.56 18.90 24.59
N SER A 87 -7.54 19.74 24.41
CA SER A 87 -6.73 20.24 25.52
C SER A 87 -7.28 21.59 25.97
N SER A 88 -8.08 21.51 27.04
CA SER A 88 -8.35 22.47 28.12
C SER A 88 -8.65 23.97 27.85
N PRO A 89 -9.57 24.56 28.64
CA PRO A 89 -10.01 25.93 28.47
C PRO A 89 -8.99 26.93 29.00
N ALA A 90 -8.62 27.90 28.15
CA ALA A 90 -8.01 29.14 28.60
C ALA A 90 -9.07 29.98 29.32
N THR A 91 -8.83 30.28 30.60
CA THR A 91 -9.52 31.34 31.33
C THR A 91 -9.12 32.68 30.72
N GLU A 92 -9.97 33.26 29.87
CA GLU A 92 -9.83 34.65 29.44
C GLU A 92 -11.00 35.46 30.01
N SER A 93 -10.66 36.35 30.95
CA SER A 93 -11.55 37.23 31.69
C SER A 93 -12.37 38.13 30.78
N ALA A 94 -13.68 38.15 31.02
CA ALA A 94 -14.62 39.06 30.38
C ALA A 94 -14.30 40.55 30.63
N PRO A 95 -14.43 41.43 29.63
CA PRO A 95 -14.52 42.86 29.88
C PRO A 95 -15.91 43.22 30.42
N THR A 96 -15.92 44.00 31.51
CA THR A 96 -17.09 44.53 32.21
C THR A 96 -17.96 45.40 31.28
N PRO A 97 -19.29 45.17 31.19
CA PRO A 97 -20.17 46.11 30.51
C PRO A 97 -20.34 47.37 31.35
N GLY A 98 -19.94 48.51 30.78
CA GLY A 98 -20.16 49.83 31.34
C GLY A 98 -21.66 50.11 31.55
N THR A 99 -21.96 50.65 32.72
CA THR A 99 -23.27 51.09 33.22
C THR A 99 -24.02 52.00 32.22
N PRO A 100 -25.30 51.74 31.90
CA PRO A 100 -26.15 52.77 31.32
C PRO A 100 -26.62 53.71 32.43
N ALA A 101 -26.10 54.94 32.43
CA ALA A 101 -26.66 56.02 33.24
C ALA A 101 -28.01 56.45 32.65
N ALA A 102 -29.08 56.14 33.38
CA ALA A 102 -30.37 56.78 33.21
C ALA A 102 -30.31 58.23 33.70
N SER A 103 -30.99 59.16 33.01
CA SER A 103 -32.07 60.00 33.55
C SER A 103 -32.15 61.38 32.87
N SER A 104 -33.11 61.48 31.93
CA SER A 104 -34.18 62.49 31.81
C SER A 104 -33.94 64.02 31.67
N PRO A 105 -34.96 64.74 31.13
CA PRO A 105 -34.83 66.00 30.40
C PRO A 105 -35.34 67.23 31.16
N ALA A 106 -34.96 68.43 30.68
CA ALA A 106 -35.75 69.68 30.74
C ALA A 106 -35.13 70.71 29.78
#